data_AF-A0A3P9KVU9-F1
#
_entry.id   AF-A0A3P9KVU9-F1
#
_cell.length_a   1.000
_cell.length_b   1.000
_cell.length_c   1.000
_cell.angle_alpha   90.00
_cell.angle_beta   90.00
_cell.angle_gamma   90.00
#
_symmetry.space_group_name_H-M   'P 1'
#
loop_
_entity.id
_entity.type
_entity.pdbx_description
1 polymer ?
#
loop_
_entity_poly.entity_id
_entity_poly.type
_entity_poly.pdbx_seq_one_letter_code
_entity_poly.pdbx_strand_id
1 'polypeptide(L)'
;STRCFCAAQHLHICLLMFTDAEVSCQFGQNCILPCRFPPGDDLVIHWFKLTPTNTKVHSYYDNKDHLEHQHQRFRGRTSLFQDQISKGNASLQLTGVMVQDQGRYRCLTSTITETGEFYINMKVYAPPQKINMKQTENQIICSSDGIYPQPDLSWSISPPSSRTFQNTTRVQKTEELLSNISSSLTLSDGEDDLDYICTISTPSNQRRASWRRGQPYPLTRLVRRSHHPVAISNKAVTALLLLLLRDELRAAVRQNINMIDQDVSGFSSSR
;
A
#
# COMPACT_ATOMS: atom_id res chain seq x y z
N SER A 1 2.78 -1.49 42.71
CA SER A 1 1.86 -0.34 42.79
C SER A 1 2.68 0.94 42.85
N THR A 2 3.11 1.46 41.70
CA THR A 2 3.91 2.69 41.66
C THR A 2 3.01 3.78 41.09
N ARG A 3 2.43 4.56 42.00
CA ARG A 3 1.59 5.71 41.67
C ARG A 3 2.52 6.87 41.32
N CYS A 4 2.61 7.25 40.04
CA CYS A 4 3.18 8.54 39.67
C CYS A 4 2.16 9.63 40.00
N PHE A 5 2.50 10.47 40.98
CA PHE A 5 1.82 11.75 41.21
C PHE A 5 2.26 12.72 40.09
N CYS A 6 1.37 13.04 39.16
CA CYS A 6 1.58 14.14 38.22
C CYS A 6 1.10 15.46 38.85
N ALA A 7 1.99 16.44 38.93
CA ALA A 7 1.70 17.78 39.41
C ALA A 7 0.64 18.48 38.53
N ALA A 8 -0.25 19.24 39.16
CA ALA A 8 -1.46 19.83 38.58
C ALA A 8 -1.24 20.84 37.42
N GLN A 9 0.00 21.19 37.08
CA GLN A 9 0.33 22.19 36.05
C GLN A 9 0.54 21.60 34.64
N HIS A 10 0.45 20.27 34.47
CA HIS A 10 0.66 19.61 33.18
C HIS A 10 -0.50 18.70 32.76
N LEU A 11 -1.75 19.09 33.06
CA LEU A 11 -2.95 18.29 32.80
C LEU A 11 -3.09 17.90 31.30
N HIS A 12 -2.72 18.78 30.37
CA HIS A 12 -2.72 18.49 28.93
C HIS A 12 -1.64 17.50 28.49
N ILE A 13 -0.46 17.51 29.12
CA ILE A 13 0.61 16.55 28.84
C ILE A 13 0.24 15.18 29.45
N CYS A 14 -0.41 15.19 30.62
CA CYS A 14 -0.91 13.98 31.27
C CYS A 14 -1.99 13.28 30.43
N LEU A 15 -2.93 14.03 29.82
CA LEU A 15 -3.97 13.50 28.94
C LEU A 15 -3.44 12.79 27.68
N LEU A 16 -2.30 13.24 27.12
CA LEU A 16 -1.67 12.60 25.95
C LEU A 16 -0.99 11.26 26.28
N MET A 17 -0.69 10.99 27.56
CA MET A 17 -0.07 9.73 28.00
C MET A 17 -1.07 8.59 28.22
N PHE A 18 -2.39 8.84 28.06
CA PHE A 18 -3.45 7.87 28.31
C PHE A 18 -4.34 7.54 27.10
N THR A 19 -4.15 8.20 25.97
CA THR A 19 -4.92 7.89 24.76
C THR A 19 -4.16 6.92 23.89
N ASP A 20 -4.80 5.80 23.55
CA ASP A 20 -4.28 4.86 22.55
C ASP A 20 -3.92 5.59 21.24
N ALA A 21 -2.82 5.20 20.61
CA ALA A 21 -2.47 5.72 19.28
C ALA A 21 -3.48 5.25 18.23
N GLU A 22 -3.96 6.14 17.36
CA GLU A 22 -4.86 5.77 16.26
C GLU A 22 -4.07 5.62 14.95
N VAL A 23 -4.23 4.48 14.29
CA VAL A 23 -3.54 4.17 13.02
C VAL A 23 -4.57 3.72 12.00
N SER A 24 -4.58 4.36 10.83
CA SER A 24 -5.42 3.96 9.70
C SER A 24 -4.59 3.21 8.66
N CYS A 25 -4.95 1.95 8.43
CA CYS A 25 -4.27 1.05 7.51
C CYS A 25 -5.13 0.78 6.27
N GLN A 26 -4.52 0.78 5.09
CA GLN A 26 -5.21 0.45 3.85
C GLN A 26 -5.29 -1.07 3.66
N PHE A 27 -6.46 -1.58 3.28
CA PHE A 27 -6.68 -2.99 2.93
C PHE A 27 -5.70 -3.46 1.85
N GLY A 28 -5.15 -4.67 2.03
CA GLY A 28 -4.18 -5.31 1.14
C GLY A 28 -2.77 -4.71 1.17
N GLN A 29 -2.56 -3.58 1.85
CA GLN A 29 -1.25 -2.92 1.94
C GLN A 29 -0.50 -3.32 3.22
N ASN A 30 0.76 -2.90 3.31
CA ASN A 30 1.53 -2.98 4.55
C ASN A 30 1.14 -1.85 5.49
N CYS A 31 1.10 -2.12 6.78
CA CYS A 31 0.85 -1.10 7.80
C CYS A 31 1.80 -1.25 8.97
N ILE A 32 2.16 -0.12 9.59
CA ILE A 32 3.09 -0.07 10.72
C ILE A 32 2.31 0.33 11.97
N LEU A 33 2.39 -0.52 13.00
CA LEU A 33 1.87 -0.23 14.33
C LEU A 33 3.02 0.30 15.19
N PRO A 34 2.98 1.58 15.62
CA PRO A 34 4.09 2.18 16.33
C PRO A 34 4.19 1.64 17.75
N CYS A 35 5.42 1.35 18.20
CA CYS A 35 5.73 1.09 19.60
C CYS A 35 7.16 1.53 19.90
N ARG A 36 7.33 2.33 20.94
CA ARG A 36 8.61 2.86 21.40
C ARG A 36 8.84 2.45 22.83
N PHE A 37 10.09 2.18 23.17
CA PHE A 37 10.47 1.80 24.52
C PHE A 37 11.87 2.36 24.84
N PRO A 38 12.19 2.60 26.11
CA PRO A 38 13.53 2.99 26.51
C PRO A 38 14.49 1.81 26.26
N PRO A 39 15.60 2.00 25.53
CA PRO A 39 16.57 0.94 25.32
C PRO A 39 17.12 0.37 26.64
N GLY A 40 17.38 -0.93 26.68
CA GLY A 40 17.94 -1.61 27.85
C GLY A 40 18.27 -3.06 27.55
N ASP A 41 18.91 -3.72 28.52
CA ASP A 41 19.32 -5.12 28.43
C ASP A 41 18.17 -6.09 28.69
N ASP A 42 18.34 -7.33 28.23
CA ASP A 42 17.36 -8.44 28.30
C ASP A 42 15.97 -8.06 27.79
N LEU A 43 15.93 -7.44 26.61
CA LEU A 43 14.70 -6.97 25.98
C LEU A 43 13.78 -8.11 25.56
N VAL A 44 12.53 -8.01 26.01
CA VAL A 44 11.39 -8.83 25.59
C VAL A 44 10.34 -7.93 24.95
N ILE A 45 9.85 -8.32 23.77
CA ILE A 45 8.76 -7.66 23.05
C ILE A 45 7.65 -8.67 22.79
N HIS A 46 6.43 -8.33 23.16
CA HIS A 46 5.24 -9.07 22.78
C HIS A 46 4.18 -8.15 22.17
N TRP A 47 3.65 -8.57 21.02
CA TRP A 47 2.48 -7.96 20.40
C TRP A 47 1.27 -8.87 20.57
N PHE A 48 0.17 -8.27 21.02
CA PHE A 48 -1.13 -8.91 21.12
C PHE A 48 -2.19 -8.09 20.40
N LYS A 49 -3.14 -8.77 19.77
CA LYS A 49 -4.43 -8.18 19.43
C LYS A 49 -5.36 -8.42 20.60
N LEU A 50 -5.94 -7.36 21.14
CA LEU A 50 -6.88 -7.46 22.26
C LEU A 50 -8.18 -8.08 21.74
N THR A 51 -8.32 -9.37 22.06
CA THR A 51 -9.50 -10.21 21.85
C THR A 51 -9.82 -10.86 23.18
N PRO A 52 -10.98 -11.52 23.37
CA PRO A 52 -11.28 -12.21 24.64
C PRO A 52 -10.19 -13.21 25.08
N THR A 53 -9.47 -13.80 24.13
CA THR A 53 -8.35 -14.73 24.36
C THR A 53 -6.96 -14.09 24.30
N ASN A 54 -6.84 -12.77 24.11
CA ASN A 54 -5.58 -12.06 23.84
C ASN A 54 -4.72 -12.73 22.76
N THR A 55 -5.14 -12.58 21.50
CA THR A 55 -4.48 -13.21 20.36
C THR A 55 -3.01 -12.78 20.25
N LYS A 56 -2.07 -13.74 20.35
CA LYS A 56 -0.63 -13.49 20.18
C LYS A 56 -0.29 -13.21 18.72
N VAL A 57 0.26 -12.01 18.46
CA VAL A 57 0.56 -11.49 17.12
C VAL A 57 2.02 -11.65 16.75
N HIS A 58 2.94 -11.37 17.67
CA HIS A 58 4.39 -11.45 17.44
C HIS A 58 5.11 -11.50 18.78
N SER A 59 6.24 -12.21 18.87
CA SER A 59 7.10 -12.20 20.06
C SER A 59 8.57 -12.17 19.66
N TYR A 60 9.37 -11.43 20.41
CA TYR A 60 10.81 -11.31 20.23
C TYR A 60 11.49 -11.24 21.60
N TYR A 61 12.51 -12.07 21.80
CA TYR A 61 13.37 -12.10 22.99
C TYR A 61 14.63 -12.92 22.66
N ASP A 62 15.66 -12.87 23.52
CA ASP A 62 16.96 -13.52 23.25
C ASP A 62 17.55 -13.16 21.87
N ASN A 63 17.30 -11.91 21.45
CA ASN A 63 17.70 -11.36 20.15
C ASN A 63 17.16 -12.10 18.92
N LYS A 64 15.99 -12.74 19.02
CA LYS A 64 15.36 -13.45 17.90
C LYS A 64 13.83 -13.46 17.98
N ASP A 65 13.20 -13.68 16.83
CA ASP A 65 11.76 -13.86 16.73
C ASP A 65 11.34 -15.24 17.26
N HIS A 66 10.24 -15.27 18.02
CA HIS A 66 9.64 -16.48 18.60
C HIS A 66 8.19 -16.61 18.15
N LEU A 67 7.99 -17.30 17.03
CA LEU A 67 6.72 -17.35 16.29
C LEU A 67 5.97 -18.68 16.42
N GLU A 68 6.46 -19.62 17.23
CA GLU A 68 5.89 -20.96 17.38
C GLU A 68 4.43 -20.91 17.84
N HIS A 69 4.14 -19.97 18.75
CA HIS A 69 2.82 -19.73 19.32
C HIS A 69 2.07 -18.56 18.65
N GLN A 70 2.55 -18.08 17.51
CA GLN A 70 1.87 -17.02 16.76
C GLN A 70 0.53 -17.54 16.23
N HIS A 71 -0.52 -16.75 16.41
CA HIS A 71 -1.85 -17.10 15.91
C HIS A 71 -1.85 -17.20 14.38
N GLN A 72 -2.53 -18.22 13.84
CA GLN A 72 -2.49 -18.59 12.42
C GLN A 72 -2.71 -17.40 11.46
N ARG A 73 -3.65 -16.50 11.77
CA ARG A 73 -3.95 -15.29 10.96
C ARG A 73 -2.79 -14.32 10.76
N PHE A 74 -1.78 -14.35 11.63
CA PHE A 74 -0.62 -13.45 11.58
C PHE A 74 0.65 -14.14 11.05
N ARG A 75 0.61 -15.46 10.83
CA ARG A 75 1.77 -16.22 10.35
C ARG A 75 2.24 -15.72 8.99
N GLY A 76 3.53 -15.44 8.89
CA GLY A 76 4.17 -14.91 7.68
C GLY A 76 3.78 -13.48 7.31
N ARG A 77 3.05 -12.77 8.19
CA ARG A 77 2.54 -11.41 7.91
C ARG A 77 3.11 -10.34 8.84
N THR A 78 3.91 -10.71 9.84
CA THR A 78 4.42 -9.74 10.82
C THR A 78 5.93 -9.75 10.91
N SER A 79 6.51 -8.57 11.09
CA SER A 79 7.95 -8.39 11.27
C SER A 79 8.24 -7.18 12.14
N LEU A 80 9.30 -7.25 12.94
CA LEU A 80 9.88 -6.10 13.63
C LEU A 80 11.02 -5.48 12.81
N PHE A 81 11.32 -4.20 13.04
CA PHE A 81 12.45 -3.51 12.44
C PHE A 81 13.73 -3.83 13.24
N GLN A 82 14.33 -4.99 12.99
CA GLN A 82 15.45 -5.53 13.78
C GLN A 82 16.61 -4.54 13.97
N ASP A 83 16.95 -3.76 12.93
CA ASP A 83 18.01 -2.75 12.94
C ASP A 83 17.69 -1.51 13.79
N GLN A 84 16.44 -1.37 14.24
CA GLN A 84 15.96 -0.26 15.05
C GLN A 84 15.60 -0.67 16.49
N ILE A 85 15.61 -1.97 16.81
CA ILE A 85 15.29 -2.48 18.15
C ILE A 85 16.25 -1.91 19.20
N SER A 86 17.56 -1.92 18.94
CA SER A 86 18.58 -1.35 19.84
C SER A 86 18.42 0.16 20.09
N LYS A 87 17.64 0.85 19.25
CA LYS A 87 17.32 2.27 19.36
C LYS A 87 15.94 2.51 20.00
N GLY A 88 15.34 1.49 20.61
CA GLY A 88 14.06 1.61 21.30
C GLY A 88 12.84 1.59 20.37
N ASN A 89 12.94 0.92 19.21
CA ASN A 89 11.82 0.78 18.28
C ASN A 89 11.32 -0.66 18.21
N ALA A 90 10.13 -0.90 18.78
CA ALA A 90 9.44 -2.19 18.75
C ALA A 90 8.25 -2.18 17.79
N SER A 91 8.21 -1.23 16.84
CA SER A 91 7.10 -1.10 15.90
C SER A 91 6.94 -2.36 15.06
N LEU A 92 5.69 -2.77 14.84
CA LEU A 92 5.32 -3.96 14.11
C LEU A 92 4.87 -3.59 12.70
N GLN A 93 5.50 -4.17 11.68
CA GLN A 93 4.96 -4.16 10.33
C GLN A 93 4.02 -5.35 10.15
N LEU A 94 2.79 -5.08 9.72
CA LEU A 94 1.79 -6.07 9.32
C LEU A 94 1.58 -5.97 7.81
N THR A 95 1.77 -7.07 7.08
CA THR A 95 1.65 -7.10 5.60
C THR A 95 0.30 -7.64 5.14
N GLY A 96 -0.19 -7.10 4.02
CA GLY A 96 -1.44 -7.55 3.41
C GLY A 96 -2.63 -7.40 4.37
N VAL A 97 -2.83 -6.19 4.92
CA VAL A 97 -3.86 -5.91 5.94
C VAL A 97 -5.25 -6.35 5.49
N MET A 98 -5.97 -7.03 6.37
CA MET A 98 -7.35 -7.49 6.16
C MET A 98 -8.31 -6.75 7.07
N VAL A 99 -9.61 -6.71 6.73
CA VAL A 99 -10.64 -6.04 7.57
C VAL A 99 -10.67 -6.64 8.99
N GLN A 100 -10.48 -7.95 9.11
CA GLN A 100 -10.49 -8.69 10.39
C GLN A 100 -9.28 -8.35 11.28
N ASP A 101 -8.26 -7.67 10.76
CA ASP A 101 -7.14 -7.20 11.55
C ASP A 101 -7.52 -5.94 12.34
N GLN A 102 -8.55 -5.19 11.92
CA GLN A 102 -9.05 -4.02 12.64
C GLN A 102 -9.29 -4.33 14.12
N GLY A 103 -8.89 -3.40 14.99
CA GLY A 103 -9.09 -3.53 16.44
C GLY A 103 -7.96 -2.90 17.25
N ARG A 104 -7.99 -3.18 18.54
CA ARG A 104 -7.02 -2.68 19.51
C ARG A 104 -5.87 -3.66 19.68
N TYR A 105 -4.66 -3.16 19.66
CA TYR A 105 -3.42 -3.91 19.84
C TYR A 105 -2.71 -3.43 21.09
N ARG A 106 -1.97 -4.34 21.71
CA ARG A 106 -1.09 -4.08 22.86
C ARG A 106 0.32 -4.49 22.48
N CYS A 107 1.24 -3.55 22.56
CA CYS A 107 2.68 -3.77 22.58
C CYS A 107 3.13 -3.81 24.04
N LEU A 108 3.73 -4.91 24.47
CA LEU A 108 4.36 -5.06 25.77
C LEU A 108 5.86 -5.15 25.55
N THR A 109 6.61 -4.25 26.18
CA THR A 109 8.08 -4.25 26.16
C THR A 109 8.60 -4.34 27.57
N SER A 110 9.57 -5.21 27.82
CA SER A 110 10.17 -5.40 29.14
C SER A 110 11.68 -5.48 28.99
N THR A 111 12.40 -4.76 29.84
CA THR A 111 13.85 -4.84 30.04
C THR A 111 14.11 -5.12 31.53
N ILE A 112 15.37 -5.34 31.90
CA ILE A 112 15.74 -5.47 33.32
C ILE A 112 15.35 -4.27 34.19
N THR A 113 15.24 -3.07 33.59
CA THR A 113 14.99 -1.83 34.31
C THR A 113 13.52 -1.43 34.31
N GLU A 114 12.77 -1.73 33.25
CA GLU A 114 11.43 -1.18 33.05
C GLU A 114 10.53 -2.13 32.26
N THR A 115 9.24 -2.09 32.55
CA THR A 115 8.22 -2.72 31.71
C THR A 115 7.18 -1.69 31.32
N GLY A 116 6.90 -1.60 30.03
CA GLY A 116 5.97 -0.64 29.43
C GLY A 116 4.93 -1.33 28.56
N GLU A 117 3.74 -0.73 28.51
CA GLU A 117 2.66 -1.14 27.62
C GLU A 117 2.18 0.03 26.78
N PHE A 118 2.01 -0.22 25.48
CA PHE A 118 1.49 0.75 24.53
C PHE A 118 0.29 0.16 23.79
N TYR A 119 -0.77 0.96 23.69
CA TYR A 119 -2.03 0.55 23.09
C TYR A 119 -2.27 1.30 21.78
N ILE A 120 -2.64 0.56 20.74
CA ILE A 120 -2.86 1.09 19.39
C ILE A 120 -4.25 0.68 18.92
N ASN A 121 -5.07 1.65 18.52
CA ASN A 121 -6.34 1.44 17.83
C ASN A 121 -6.10 1.47 16.32
N MET A 122 -6.06 0.29 15.71
CA MET A 122 -5.90 0.15 14.27
C MET A 122 -7.25 0.13 13.58
N LYS A 123 -7.47 1.06 12.65
CA LYS A 123 -8.60 1.13 11.72
C LYS A 123 -8.20 0.65 10.34
N VAL A 124 -9.11 0.01 9.63
CA VAL A 124 -8.90 -0.42 8.24
C VAL A 124 -9.78 0.40 7.32
N TYR A 125 -9.26 0.77 6.15
CA TYR A 125 -10.03 1.39 5.09
C TYR A 125 -9.64 0.82 3.72
N ALA A 126 -10.60 0.79 2.80
CA ALA A 126 -10.39 0.45 1.40
C ALA A 126 -11.14 1.50 0.57
N PRO A 127 -10.43 2.45 -0.06
CA PRO A 127 -11.08 3.50 -0.83
C PRO A 127 -11.64 2.93 -2.14
N PRO A 128 -12.71 3.52 -2.70
CA PRO A 128 -13.17 3.16 -4.04
C PRO A 128 -12.03 3.39 -5.04
N GLN A 129 -11.70 2.40 -5.87
CA GLN A 129 -10.62 2.53 -6.85
C GLN A 129 -11.11 3.19 -8.14
N LYS A 130 -12.07 2.56 -8.82
CA LYS A 130 -12.66 3.03 -10.08
C LYS A 130 -14.18 2.99 -9.99
N ILE A 131 -14.81 4.11 -10.33
CA ILE A 131 -16.27 4.17 -10.50
C ILE A 131 -16.59 3.81 -11.94
N ASN A 132 -17.38 2.77 -12.12
CA ASN A 132 -17.86 2.32 -13.42
C ASN A 132 -19.24 2.91 -13.69
N MET A 133 -19.34 3.71 -14.74
CA MET A 133 -20.59 4.24 -15.27
C MET A 133 -20.94 3.46 -16.53
N LYS A 134 -22.13 2.87 -16.61
CA LYS A 134 -22.61 2.15 -17.79
C LYS A 134 -24.05 2.54 -18.08
N GLN A 135 -24.42 2.67 -19.35
CA GLN A 135 -25.82 2.80 -19.75
C GLN A 135 -26.37 1.43 -20.12
N THR A 136 -27.58 1.10 -19.66
CA THR A 136 -28.37 -0.06 -20.06
C THR A 136 -29.78 0.41 -20.39
N GLU A 137 -30.19 0.29 -21.65
CA GLU A 137 -31.46 0.83 -22.15
C GLU A 137 -31.67 2.31 -21.72
N ASN A 138 -32.66 2.55 -20.85
CA ASN A 138 -32.99 3.87 -20.30
C ASN A 138 -32.50 4.07 -18.85
N GLN A 139 -31.50 3.30 -18.40
CA GLN A 139 -30.91 3.42 -17.07
C GLN A 139 -29.40 3.63 -17.13
N ILE A 140 -28.88 4.46 -16.23
CA ILE A 140 -27.44 4.55 -15.96
C ILE A 140 -27.15 3.77 -14.69
N ILE A 141 -26.16 2.91 -14.74
CA ILE A 141 -25.67 2.13 -13.61
C ILE A 141 -24.30 2.70 -13.20
N CYS A 142 -24.22 3.15 -11.96
CA CYS A 142 -22.98 3.50 -11.29
C CYS A 142 -22.58 2.38 -10.34
N SER A 143 -21.35 1.88 -10.43
CA SER A 143 -20.87 0.79 -9.57
C SER A 143 -19.41 0.92 -9.17
N SER A 144 -19.06 0.40 -8.01
CA SER A 144 -17.68 0.24 -7.53
C SER A 144 -17.61 -0.91 -6.52
N ASP A 145 -16.46 -1.55 -6.47
CA ASP A 145 -16.23 -2.77 -5.69
C ASP A 145 -15.11 -2.59 -4.66
N GLY A 146 -15.08 -3.48 -3.66
CA GLY A 146 -13.95 -3.59 -2.73
C GLY A 146 -13.80 -2.43 -1.75
N ILE A 147 -14.90 -1.81 -1.31
CA ILE A 147 -14.88 -0.60 -0.47
C ILE A 147 -15.06 -0.97 1.02
N TYR A 148 -14.33 -0.28 1.90
CA TYR A 148 -14.48 -0.42 3.34
C TYR A 148 -14.16 0.90 4.07
N PRO A 149 -14.97 1.33 5.07
CA PRO A 149 -16.22 0.72 5.54
C PRO A 149 -17.34 0.83 4.48
N GLN A 150 -18.54 0.35 4.82
CA GLN A 150 -19.69 0.41 3.90
C GLN A 150 -19.90 1.85 3.37
N PRO A 151 -19.93 2.05 2.05
CA PRO A 151 -20.06 3.38 1.45
C PRO A 151 -21.52 3.81 1.28
N ASP A 152 -21.69 5.12 1.09
CA ASP A 152 -22.90 5.75 0.60
C ASP A 152 -22.75 6.11 -0.89
N LEU A 153 -23.87 6.18 -1.61
CA LEU A 153 -23.92 6.60 -3.00
C LEU A 153 -25.02 7.63 -3.22
N SER A 154 -24.66 8.77 -3.81
CA SER A 154 -25.59 9.82 -4.20
C SER A 154 -25.42 10.23 -5.65
N TRP A 155 -26.51 10.71 -6.23
CA TRP A 155 -26.56 11.26 -7.58
C TRP A 155 -26.71 12.77 -7.53
N SER A 156 -26.05 13.47 -8.45
CA SER A 156 -26.25 14.89 -8.73
C SER A 156 -26.12 15.13 -10.22
N ILE A 157 -26.44 16.35 -10.67
CA ILE A 157 -26.29 16.74 -12.08
C ILE A 157 -25.50 18.04 -12.21
N SER A 158 -24.90 18.24 -13.38
CA SER A 158 -24.36 19.54 -13.81
C SER A 158 -25.01 19.98 -15.12
N PRO A 159 -25.58 21.20 -15.21
CA PRO A 159 -25.75 22.18 -14.12
C PRO A 159 -26.73 21.69 -13.02
N PRO A 160 -26.58 22.15 -11.76
CA PRO A 160 -27.40 21.68 -10.65
C PRO A 160 -28.87 22.11 -10.79
N SER A 161 -29.80 21.22 -10.44
CA SER A 161 -31.25 21.49 -10.38
C SER A 161 -31.88 20.84 -9.14
N SER A 162 -33.08 21.29 -8.74
CA SER A 162 -33.82 20.79 -7.56
C SER A 162 -34.56 19.46 -7.80
N ARG A 163 -34.08 18.64 -8.74
CA ARG A 163 -34.74 17.41 -9.16
C ARG A 163 -34.55 16.28 -8.15
N THR A 164 -35.58 15.45 -7.99
CA THR A 164 -35.48 14.17 -7.28
C THR A 164 -35.09 13.06 -8.24
N PHE A 165 -34.17 12.20 -7.79
CA PHE A 165 -33.72 11.05 -8.56
C PHE A 165 -34.54 9.81 -8.21
N GLN A 166 -35.02 9.09 -9.23
CA GLN A 166 -35.61 7.77 -9.09
C GLN A 166 -34.50 6.74 -9.26
N ASN A 167 -33.72 6.53 -8.20
CA ASN A 167 -32.60 5.59 -8.19
C ASN A 167 -32.83 4.41 -7.24
N THR A 168 -32.25 3.26 -7.57
CA THR A 168 -32.22 2.09 -6.68
C THR A 168 -30.77 1.73 -6.38
N THR A 169 -30.38 1.83 -5.11
CA THR A 169 -29.02 1.49 -4.65
C THR A 169 -29.00 0.12 -3.99
N ARG A 170 -27.99 -0.68 -4.32
CA ARG A 170 -27.74 -2.02 -3.78
C ARG A 170 -26.33 -2.06 -3.23
N VAL A 171 -26.19 -2.66 -2.06
CA VAL A 171 -24.90 -2.91 -1.41
C VAL A 171 -24.80 -4.38 -1.10
N GLN A 172 -23.69 -4.99 -1.51
CA GLN A 172 -23.39 -6.40 -1.27
C GLN A 172 -22.09 -6.51 -0.49
N LYS A 173 -22.10 -7.28 0.60
CA LYS A 173 -20.89 -7.58 1.37
C LYS A 173 -20.23 -8.85 0.83
N THR A 174 -18.91 -8.79 0.71
CA THR A 174 -18.05 -9.92 0.34
C THR A 174 -17.67 -10.75 1.56
N GLU A 175 -17.10 -11.93 1.35
CA GLU A 175 -16.55 -12.78 2.42
C GLU A 175 -15.40 -12.09 3.18
N GLU A 176 -14.64 -11.23 2.49
CA GLU A 176 -13.57 -10.40 3.06
C GLU A 176 -14.09 -9.18 3.84
N LEU A 177 -15.42 -9.05 3.99
CA LEU A 177 -16.12 -7.95 4.66
C LEU A 177 -16.05 -6.60 3.92
N LEU A 178 -15.56 -6.58 2.68
CA LEU A 178 -15.62 -5.43 1.78
C LEU A 178 -17.04 -5.28 1.18
N SER A 179 -17.36 -4.09 0.69
CA SER A 179 -18.66 -3.76 0.10
C SER A 179 -18.54 -3.43 -1.39
N ASN A 180 -19.42 -4.02 -2.19
CA ASN A 180 -19.66 -3.69 -3.58
C ASN A 180 -20.97 -2.91 -3.65
N ILE A 181 -20.92 -1.72 -4.24
CA ILE A 181 -22.07 -0.81 -4.32
C ILE A 181 -22.44 -0.56 -5.78
N SER A 182 -23.74 -0.57 -6.05
CA SER A 182 -24.29 -0.28 -7.37
C SER A 182 -25.57 0.53 -7.23
N SER A 183 -25.76 1.53 -8.08
CA SER A 183 -27.01 2.29 -8.15
C SER A 183 -27.46 2.42 -9.60
N SER A 184 -28.73 2.11 -9.86
CA SER A 184 -29.38 2.30 -11.16
C SER A 184 -30.25 3.55 -11.11
N LEU A 185 -30.02 4.48 -12.02
CA LEU A 185 -30.79 5.72 -12.20
C LEU A 185 -31.55 5.68 -13.52
N THR A 186 -32.87 5.83 -13.48
CA THR A 186 -33.70 5.93 -14.68
C THR A 186 -33.59 7.31 -15.31
N LEU A 187 -33.32 7.35 -16.61
CA LEU A 187 -33.20 8.56 -17.40
C LEU A 187 -34.57 9.09 -17.83
N SER A 188 -34.68 10.41 -17.96
CA SER A 188 -35.84 11.03 -18.61
C SER A 188 -35.53 11.40 -20.05
N ASP A 189 -36.57 11.42 -20.87
CA ASP A 189 -36.48 11.82 -22.27
C ASP A 189 -36.29 13.35 -22.38
N GLY A 190 -35.52 13.78 -23.39
CA GLY A 190 -35.33 15.21 -23.71
C GLY A 190 -34.19 15.96 -23.00
N GLU A 191 -33.28 15.27 -22.31
CA GLU A 191 -32.18 15.87 -21.53
C GLU A 191 -30.78 15.42 -21.99
N ASP A 192 -30.37 15.84 -23.18
CA ASP A 192 -29.11 15.37 -23.80
C ASP A 192 -27.85 16.12 -23.32
N ASP A 193 -28.02 17.28 -22.66
CA ASP A 193 -26.90 18.15 -22.22
C ASP A 193 -26.53 18.05 -20.73
N LEU A 194 -27.18 17.17 -19.97
CA LEU A 194 -26.92 17.00 -18.54
C LEU A 194 -25.74 16.06 -18.27
N ASP A 195 -24.83 16.48 -17.38
CA ASP A 195 -23.86 15.57 -16.77
C ASP A 195 -24.47 14.93 -15.53
N TYR A 196 -24.74 13.63 -15.57
CA TYR A 196 -25.11 12.84 -14.39
C TYR A 196 -23.86 12.47 -13.62
N ILE A 197 -23.79 12.86 -12.35
CA ILE A 197 -22.65 12.67 -11.48
C ILE A 197 -23.03 11.65 -10.40
N CYS A 198 -22.35 10.51 -10.41
CA CYS A 198 -22.41 9.55 -9.32
C CYS A 198 -21.30 9.85 -8.33
N THR A 199 -21.64 9.93 -7.05
CA THR A 199 -20.70 10.15 -5.95
C THR A 199 -20.76 8.97 -5.00
N ILE A 200 -19.62 8.34 -4.75
CA ILE A 200 -19.45 7.26 -3.77
C ILE A 200 -18.56 7.79 -2.63
N SER A 201 -19.06 7.72 -1.40
CA SER A 201 -18.37 8.26 -0.23
C SER A 201 -18.28 7.25 0.92
N THR A 202 -17.15 7.27 1.60
CA THR A 202 -16.91 6.69 2.93
C THR A 202 -16.58 7.82 3.91
N PRO A 203 -16.58 7.59 5.23
CA PRO A 203 -16.25 8.65 6.20
C PRO A 203 -14.90 9.36 5.95
N SER A 204 -13.94 8.66 5.36
CA SER A 204 -12.58 9.16 5.10
C SER A 204 -12.27 9.45 3.63
N ASN A 205 -13.17 9.15 2.68
CA ASN A 205 -12.87 9.27 1.26
C ASN A 205 -14.13 9.51 0.42
N GLN A 206 -13.97 10.22 -0.70
CA GLN A 206 -15.05 10.45 -1.65
C GLN A 206 -14.50 10.40 -3.07
N ARG A 207 -15.21 9.71 -3.96
CA ARG A 207 -14.94 9.72 -5.40
C ARG A 207 -16.23 9.98 -6.17
N ARG A 208 -16.07 10.58 -7.35
CA ARG A 208 -17.18 10.86 -8.25
C ARG A 208 -16.82 10.53 -9.69
N ALA A 209 -17.82 10.17 -10.48
CA ALA A 209 -17.71 10.02 -11.93
C ALA A 209 -18.90 10.69 -12.59
N SER A 210 -18.66 11.30 -13.75
CA SER A 210 -19.70 11.90 -14.58
C SER A 210 -20.01 11.02 -15.78
N TRP A 211 -21.25 11.10 -16.24
CA TRP A 211 -21.72 10.48 -17.45
C TRP A 211 -22.65 11.45 -18.17
N ARG A 212 -22.48 11.58 -19.49
CA ARG A 212 -23.34 12.40 -20.36
C ARG A 212 -23.81 11.57 -21.55
N ARG A 213 -25.07 11.76 -21.93
CA ARG A 213 -25.66 11.10 -23.08
C ARG A 213 -24.94 11.50 -24.36
N GLY A 214 -24.68 10.55 -25.24
CA GLY A 214 -24.01 10.81 -26.53
C GLY A 214 -22.50 11.11 -26.47
N GLN A 215 -21.88 11.25 -25.29
CA GLN A 215 -20.43 11.30 -25.21
C GLN A 215 -19.84 9.88 -25.29
N PRO A 216 -18.85 9.63 -26.17
CA PRO A 216 -18.07 8.40 -26.08
C PRO A 216 -17.39 8.36 -24.71
N TYR A 217 -17.34 7.17 -24.09
CA TYR A 217 -16.52 6.92 -22.90
C TYR A 217 -15.19 7.65 -23.05
N PRO A 218 -14.63 8.26 -21.98
CA PRO A 218 -13.32 8.87 -22.07
C PRO A 218 -12.36 7.81 -22.61
N LEU A 219 -11.99 7.95 -23.88
CA LEU A 219 -10.91 7.19 -24.48
C LEU A 219 -9.75 7.46 -23.54
N THR A 220 -9.23 6.39 -22.94
CA THR A 220 -7.91 6.42 -22.29
C THR A 220 -7.04 7.24 -23.22
N ARG A 221 -6.60 8.41 -22.74
CA ARG A 221 -5.84 9.38 -23.52
C ARG A 221 -4.76 8.59 -24.24
N LEU A 222 -4.95 8.29 -25.52
CA LEU A 222 -3.91 7.74 -26.36
C LEU A 222 -2.87 8.84 -26.30
N VAL A 223 -1.81 8.60 -25.52
CA VAL A 223 -0.60 9.38 -25.65
C VAL A 223 -0.23 9.17 -27.09
N ARG A 224 -0.58 10.13 -27.95
CA ARG A 224 0.09 10.28 -29.24
C ARG A 224 1.55 10.38 -28.84
N ARG A 225 2.28 9.27 -28.98
CA ARG A 225 3.73 9.32 -29.06
C ARG A 225 3.98 10.32 -30.18
N SER A 226 4.35 11.54 -29.83
CA SER A 226 5.07 12.39 -30.75
C SER A 226 6.31 11.59 -31.11
N HIS A 227 6.28 10.95 -32.27
CA HIS A 227 7.51 10.59 -32.95
C HIS A 227 8.14 11.92 -33.36
N HIS A 228 8.85 12.52 -32.41
CA HIS A 228 9.96 13.36 -32.80
C HIS A 228 10.97 12.42 -33.47
N PRO A 229 11.38 12.69 -34.72
CA PRO A 229 12.53 11.99 -35.27
C PRO A 229 13.69 12.26 -34.32
N VAL A 230 14.14 11.22 -33.62
CA VAL A 230 15.39 11.26 -32.89
C VAL A 230 16.47 11.44 -33.95
N ALA A 231 16.96 12.66 -34.11
CA ALA A 231 18.21 12.89 -34.81
C ALA A 231 19.27 12.15 -34.01
N ILE A 232 19.62 10.94 -34.47
CA ILE A 232 20.75 10.20 -33.92
C ILE A 232 21.95 11.10 -34.19
N SER A 233 22.49 11.69 -33.12
CA SER A 233 23.72 12.46 -33.21
C SER A 233 24.79 11.59 -33.87
N ASN A 234 25.40 12.07 -34.94
CA ASN A 234 26.53 11.39 -35.60
C ASN A 234 27.64 11.02 -34.59
N LYS A 235 27.68 11.66 -33.41
CA LYS A 235 28.59 11.30 -32.31
C LYS A 235 28.27 9.93 -31.67
N ALA A 236 27.01 9.53 -31.61
CA ALA A 236 26.59 8.23 -31.06
C ALA A 236 26.90 7.09 -32.03
N VAL A 237 26.71 7.32 -33.33
CA VAL A 237 27.08 6.36 -34.38
C VAL A 237 28.60 6.20 -34.46
N THR A 238 29.38 7.29 -34.38
CA THR A 238 30.84 7.18 -34.32
C THR A 238 31.34 6.53 -33.04
N ALA A 239 30.71 6.77 -31.88
CA ALA A 239 31.05 6.07 -30.64
C ALA A 239 30.80 4.56 -30.73
N LEU A 240 29.69 4.14 -31.35
CA LEU A 240 29.38 2.71 -31.54
C LEU A 240 30.34 2.07 -32.56
N LEU A 241 30.67 2.76 -33.66
CA LEU A 241 31.68 2.31 -34.62
C LEU A 241 33.06 2.15 -33.96
N LEU A 242 33.46 3.11 -33.12
CA LEU A 242 34.73 3.05 -32.39
C LEU A 242 34.75 1.90 -31.38
N LEU A 243 33.63 1.58 -30.72
CA LEU A 243 33.55 0.42 -29.83
C LEU A 243 33.66 -0.90 -30.60
N LEU A 244 32.98 -1.04 -31.73
CA LEU A 244 33.06 -2.21 -32.59
C LEU A 244 34.47 -2.40 -33.17
N LEU A 245 35.09 -1.32 -33.64
CA LEU A 245 36.49 -1.34 -34.10
C LEU A 245 37.46 -1.72 -32.97
N ARG A 246 37.18 -1.29 -31.73
CA ARG A 246 38.01 -1.62 -30.56
C ARG A 246 37.92 -3.10 -30.20
N ASP A 247 36.75 -3.71 -30.33
CA ASP A 247 36.57 -5.14 -30.05
C ASP A 247 37.13 -6.02 -31.17
N GLU A 248 37.02 -5.60 -32.44
CA GLU A 248 37.71 -6.22 -33.59
C GLU A 248 39.25 -6.17 -33.43
N LEU A 249 39.81 -5.02 -33.07
CA LEU A 249 41.25 -4.89 -32.77
C LEU A 249 41.68 -5.76 -31.59
N ARG A 250 40.87 -5.85 -30.52
CA ARG A 250 41.15 -6.76 -29.38
C ARG A 250 41.08 -8.23 -29.77
N ALA A 251 40.22 -8.60 -30.73
CA ALA A 251 40.14 -9.96 -31.25
C ALA A 251 41.37 -10.28 -32.12
N ALA A 252 41.77 -9.36 -32.99
CA ALA A 252 42.97 -9.50 -33.83
C ALA A 252 44.26 -9.57 -32.98
N VAL A 253 44.39 -8.74 -31.94
CA VAL A 253 45.52 -8.82 -31.01
C VAL A 253 45.53 -10.15 -30.25
N ARG A 254 44.37 -10.68 -29.84
CA ARG A 254 44.27 -12.02 -29.23
C ARG A 254 44.68 -13.14 -30.18
N GLN A 255 44.30 -13.06 -31.45
CA GLN A 255 44.73 -14.03 -32.45
C GLN A 255 46.24 -13.95 -32.73
N ASN A 256 46.81 -12.74 -32.81
CA ASN A 256 48.26 -12.59 -32.96
C ASN A 256 49.04 -13.10 -31.74
N ILE A 257 48.56 -12.86 -30.51
CA ILE A 257 49.19 -13.41 -29.30
C ILE A 257 49.17 -14.95 -29.34
N ASN A 258 48.05 -15.56 -29.75
CA ASN A 258 47.95 -17.01 -29.85
C ASN A 258 48.84 -17.61 -30.96
N MET A 259 49.10 -16.88 -32.05
CA MET A 259 50.05 -17.33 -33.08
C MET A 259 51.51 -17.23 -32.61
N ILE A 260 51.85 -16.20 -31.82
CA ILE A 260 53.21 -16.03 -31.28
C ILE A 260 53.53 -17.12 -30.22
N ASP A 261 52.55 -17.58 -29.44
CA ASP A 261 52.74 -18.67 -28.45
C ASP A 261 52.96 -20.05 -29.11
N GLN A 262 52.51 -20.24 -30.35
CA GLN A 262 52.76 -21.48 -31.11
C GLN A 262 54.16 -21.55 -31.71
N ASP A 263 54.81 -20.41 -31.99
CA ASP A 263 56.21 -20.39 -32.47
C ASP A 263 57.23 -20.57 -31.32
N VAL A 264 56.88 -20.23 -30.08
CA VAL A 264 57.76 -20.43 -28.90
C VAL A 264 57.73 -21.88 -28.39
N SER A 265 56.63 -22.61 -28.63
CA SER A 265 56.50 -24.03 -28.25
C SER A 265 57.09 -25.02 -29.27
N GLY A 266 57.54 -24.54 -30.43
CA GLY A 266 58.22 -25.35 -31.47
C GLY A 266 59.75 -25.45 -31.35
N PHE A 267 60.39 -24.74 -30.40
CA PHE A 267 61.86 -24.63 -30.33
C PHE A 267 62.55 -25.38 -29.17
N SER A 268 61.85 -26.25 -28.42
CA SER A 268 62.43 -27.01 -27.28
C SER A 268 62.48 -28.53 -27.45
N SER A 269 62.40 -29.05 -28.68
CA SER A 269 62.68 -30.47 -28.97
C SER A 269 63.78 -30.61 -30.03
N SER A 270 65.03 -30.32 -29.64
CA SER A 270 66.26 -30.79 -30.31
C SER A 270 67.50 -30.43 -29.48
N ARG A 271 67.81 -31.24 -28.47
CA ARG A 271 69.16 -31.70 -28.08
C ARG A 271 69.08 -32.63 -26.89
#